data_AF-A0A920GRP7-F1
#
_entry.id   AF-A0A920GRP7-F1
#
_cell.length_a   1.000
_cell.length_b   1.000
_cell.length_c   1.000
_cell.angle_alpha   90.00
_cell.angle_beta   90.00
_cell.angle_gamma   90.00
#
_symmetry.space_group_name_H-M   'P 1'
#
loop_
_entity.id
_entity.type
_entity.pdbx_description
1 polymer ?
#
loop_
_entity_poly.entity_id
_entity_poly.type
_entity_poly.pdbx_seq_one_letter_code
_entity_poly.pdbx_strand_id
1 'polypeptide(L)'
;MSIRIGNAPCSWGVEFPNDPRNPTWQKVLEECSDAGYKGIELGPVGFMPEDPEILGEALEKFDLELIGGVVFRAYHDEKQWEDVLDGTHRTCKALVAHGAKHLVLIDSISERRHLRQEE
;
A
#
# COMPACT_ATOMS: atom_id res chain seq x y z
N MET A 1 -5.10 -16.75 21.99
CA MET A 1 -4.60 -16.10 20.76
C MET A 1 -4.99 -14.64 20.81
N SER A 2 -4.05 -13.71 20.67
CA SER A 2 -4.36 -12.29 20.46
C SER A 2 -4.47 -12.02 18.97
N ILE A 3 -5.48 -11.24 18.57
CA ILE A 3 -5.60 -10.72 17.21
C ILE A 3 -4.60 -9.56 17.08
N ARG A 4 -3.82 -9.53 15.99
CA ARG A 4 -2.99 -8.38 15.64
C ARG A 4 -3.80 -7.46 14.72
N ILE A 5 -3.77 -6.16 14.99
CA ILE A 5 -4.51 -5.13 14.25
C ILE A 5 -3.51 -4.16 13.64
N GLY A 6 -3.69 -3.85 12.35
CA GLY A 6 -2.93 -2.83 11.63
C GLY A 6 -3.84 -1.88 10.87
N ASN A 7 -3.24 -0.87 10.24
CA ASN A 7 -3.92 0.14 9.43
C ASN A 7 -3.29 0.24 8.03
N ALA A 8 -3.84 1.06 7.15
CA ALA A 8 -3.33 1.31 5.81
C ALA A 8 -3.37 2.81 5.47
N PRO A 9 -2.48 3.30 4.59
CA PRO A 9 -2.44 4.71 4.17
C PRO A 9 -3.77 5.25 3.60
N CYS A 10 -4.67 4.39 3.12
CA CYS A 10 -5.99 4.79 2.65
C CYS A 10 -6.85 5.48 3.73
N SER A 11 -6.61 5.21 5.02
CA SER A 11 -7.26 5.93 6.13
C SER A 11 -6.92 7.44 6.16
N TRP A 12 -5.85 7.84 5.48
CA TRP A 12 -5.42 9.23 5.27
C TRP A 12 -5.76 9.76 3.86
N GLY A 13 -6.54 9.02 3.07
CA GLY A 13 -6.89 9.37 1.69
C GLY A 13 -5.81 9.05 0.65
N VAL A 14 -4.77 8.29 1.02
CA VAL A 14 -3.70 7.92 0.08
C VAL A 14 -4.17 6.76 -0.80
N GLU A 15 -4.74 7.10 -1.95
CA GLU A 15 -5.17 6.14 -2.98
C GLU A 15 -4.14 5.98 -4.11
N PHE A 16 -3.48 7.08 -4.48
CA PHE A 16 -2.47 7.13 -5.53
C PHE A 16 -1.16 7.72 -5.01
N PRO A 17 0.00 7.22 -5.43
CA PRO A 17 1.28 7.58 -4.81
C PRO A 17 1.67 9.05 -5.05
N ASN A 18 1.28 9.61 -6.20
CA ASN A 18 1.69 10.94 -6.64
C ASN A 18 0.61 12.02 -6.47
N ASP A 19 -0.43 11.76 -5.68
CA ASP A 19 -1.47 12.76 -5.44
C ASP A 19 -0.89 13.93 -4.61
N PRO A 20 -0.95 15.19 -5.09
CA PRO A 20 -0.40 16.34 -4.38
C PRO A 20 -1.11 16.65 -3.05
N ARG A 21 -2.28 16.06 -2.82
CA ARG A 21 -3.04 16.19 -1.56
C ARG A 21 -2.60 15.20 -0.49
N ASN A 22 -1.78 14.21 -0.84
CA ASN A 22 -1.30 13.23 0.11
C ASN A 22 -0.54 13.90 1.26
N PRO A 23 -0.76 13.47 2.52
CA PRO A 23 0.21 13.76 3.56
C PRO A 23 1.55 13.11 3.22
N THR A 24 2.62 13.55 3.87
CA THR A 24 3.92 12.87 3.72
C THR A 24 3.82 11.45 4.29
N TRP A 25 4.57 10.50 3.73
CA TRP A 25 4.57 9.12 4.22
C TRP A 25 5.03 9.03 5.68
N GLN A 26 5.96 9.90 6.11
CA GLN A 26 6.40 9.96 7.51
C GLN A 26 5.24 10.37 8.43
N LYS A 27 4.38 11.29 7.98
CA LYS A 27 3.22 11.74 8.77
C LYS A 27 2.22 10.62 8.95
N VAL A 28 2.00 9.79 7.92
CA VAL A 28 1.17 8.59 8.02
C VAL A 28 1.74 7.59 9.03
N LEU A 29 3.06 7.33 9.02
CA LEU A 29 3.68 6.40 9.99
C LEU A 29 3.59 6.93 11.43
N GLU A 30 3.91 8.22 11.64
CA GLU A 30 3.78 8.89 12.94
C GLU A 30 2.36 8.75 13.49
N GLU A 31 1.35 9.17 12.72
CA GLU A 31 -0.04 9.14 13.18
C GLU A 31 -0.59 7.72 13.34
N CYS A 32 -0.12 6.76 12.54
CA CYS A 32 -0.47 5.36 12.70
C CYS A 32 0.03 4.80 14.04
N SER A 33 1.27 5.12 14.40
CA SER A 33 1.85 4.77 15.71
C SER A 33 1.13 5.48 16.85
N ASP A 34 0.90 6.79 16.74
CA ASP A 34 0.22 7.59 17.77
C ASP A 34 -1.21 7.11 18.04
N ALA A 35 -1.89 6.58 17.02
CA ALA A 35 -3.20 5.95 17.15
C ALA A 35 -3.16 4.55 17.82
N GLY A 36 -1.97 4.03 18.13
CA GLY A 36 -1.75 2.78 18.86
C GLY A 36 -1.66 1.53 17.99
N TYR A 37 -1.55 1.67 16.66
CA TYR A 37 -1.32 0.52 15.79
C TYR A 37 0.13 0.04 15.87
N LYS A 38 0.33 -1.25 15.58
CA LYS A 38 1.66 -1.87 15.46
C LYS A 38 1.93 -2.46 14.09
N GLY A 39 0.95 -2.43 13.20
CA GLY A 39 1.08 -2.87 11.83
C GLY A 39 0.58 -1.81 10.85
N ILE A 40 1.27 -1.67 9.73
CA ILE A 40 0.83 -0.83 8.61
C ILE A 40 0.99 -1.56 7.29
N GLU A 41 0.07 -1.34 6.35
CA GLU A 41 0.25 -1.73 4.96
C GLU A 41 1.08 -0.68 4.18
N LEU A 42 1.73 -1.13 3.11
CA LEU A 42 2.61 -0.29 2.28
C LEU A 42 1.87 0.89 1.61
N GLY A 43 0.56 0.74 1.35
CA GLY A 43 -0.19 1.63 0.46
C GLY A 43 0.19 1.42 -1.02
N PRO A 44 -0.15 2.38 -1.90
CA PRO A 44 0.21 2.27 -3.31
C PRO A 44 1.73 2.42 -3.49
N VAL A 45 2.33 1.53 -4.29
CA VAL A 45 3.77 1.54 -4.55
C VAL A 45 4.25 2.90 -5.08
N GLY A 46 5.35 3.40 -4.52
CA GLY A 46 5.89 4.74 -4.77
C GLY A 46 5.39 5.83 -3.80
N PHE A 47 4.40 5.56 -2.94
CA PHE A 47 4.02 6.49 -1.87
C PHE A 47 5.06 6.51 -0.75
N MET A 48 5.36 5.33 -0.19
CA MET A 48 6.50 5.14 0.70
C MET A 48 7.78 4.91 -0.13
N PRO A 49 8.97 5.25 0.40
CA PRO A 49 10.22 4.92 -0.26
C PRO A 49 10.34 3.42 -0.53
N GLU A 50 10.82 3.07 -1.73
CA GLU A 50 11.08 1.67 -2.10
C GLU A 50 12.48 1.20 -1.70
N ASP A 51 13.33 2.11 -1.23
CA ASP A 51 14.59 1.76 -0.60
C ASP A 51 14.31 1.12 0.77
N PRO A 52 14.67 -0.15 0.98
CA PRO A 52 14.35 -0.87 2.20
C PRO A 52 15.08 -0.32 3.43
N GLU A 53 16.24 0.32 3.28
CA GLU A 53 16.93 0.92 4.42
C GLU A 53 16.16 2.15 4.91
N ILE A 54 15.72 3.01 3.98
CA ILE A 54 14.96 4.21 4.32
C ILE A 54 13.62 3.87 4.96
N LEU A 55 12.86 2.93 4.38
CA LEU A 55 11.58 2.53 4.94
C LEU A 55 11.77 1.75 6.25
N GLY A 56 12.79 0.90 6.33
CA GLY A 56 13.10 0.09 7.51
C GLY A 56 13.43 0.94 8.73
N GLU A 57 14.31 1.93 8.59
CA GLU A 57 14.66 2.87 9.67
C GLU A 57 13.43 3.62 10.19
N ALA A 58 12.53 4.03 9.30
CA ALA A 58 11.33 4.74 9.70
C ALA A 58 10.30 3.83 10.39
N LEU A 59 10.10 2.61 9.90
CA LEU A 59 9.25 1.60 10.53
C LEU A 59 9.73 1.30 11.95
N GLU A 60 11.04 1.11 12.15
CA GLU A 60 11.64 0.92 13.47
C GLU A 60 11.44 2.14 14.38
N LYS A 61 11.70 3.34 13.86
CA LYS A 61 11.51 4.60 14.59
C LYS A 61 10.10 4.75 15.15
N PHE A 62 9.08 4.32 14.41
CA PHE A 62 7.68 4.43 14.80
C PHE A 62 7.12 3.14 15.42
N ASP A 63 7.95 2.13 15.68
CA ASP A 63 7.53 0.83 16.25
C ASP A 63 6.37 0.19 15.46
N LEU A 64 6.52 0.16 14.13
CA LEU A 64 5.56 -0.40 13.17
C LEU A 64 6.16 -1.58 12.39
N GLU A 65 5.37 -2.63 12.20
CA GLU A 65 5.65 -3.75 11.31
C GLU A 65 4.96 -3.51 9.96
N LEU A 66 5.67 -3.70 8.84
CA LEU A 66 5.00 -3.79 7.53
C LEU A 66 4.28 -5.13 7.45
N ILE A 67 2.95 -5.12 7.37
CA ILE A 67 2.15 -6.37 7.48
C ILE A 67 1.60 -6.87 6.15
N GLY A 68 1.54 -6.00 5.14
CA GLY A 68 1.01 -6.33 3.83
C GLY A 68 1.06 -5.14 2.86
N GLY A 69 0.55 -5.35 1.67
CA GLY A 69 0.45 -4.32 0.64
C GLY A 69 -0.61 -4.66 -0.39
N VAL A 70 -1.01 -3.65 -1.16
CA VAL A 70 -2.05 -3.77 -2.17
C VAL A 70 -1.49 -3.47 -3.57
N VAL A 71 -1.94 -4.23 -4.56
CA VAL A 71 -1.74 -3.91 -5.98
C VAL A 71 -3.11 -3.75 -6.61
N PHE A 72 -3.48 -2.50 -6.86
CA PHE A 72 -4.70 -2.12 -7.57
C PHE A 72 -4.37 -1.77 -9.02
N ARG A 73 -4.64 -2.69 -9.95
CA ARG A 73 -4.27 -2.59 -11.37
C ARG A 73 -5.26 -3.34 -12.26
N ALA A 74 -5.20 -3.12 -13.58
CA ALA A 74 -6.13 -3.71 -14.55
C ALA A 74 -5.76 -5.16 -14.90
N TYR A 75 -5.97 -6.08 -13.97
CA TYR A 75 -5.76 -7.52 -14.19
C TYR A 75 -6.64 -8.09 -15.31
N HIS A 76 -7.76 -7.44 -15.61
CA HIS A 76 -8.66 -7.82 -16.70
C HIS A 76 -8.20 -7.37 -18.10
N ASP A 77 -7.23 -6.47 -18.22
CA ASP A 77 -6.76 -5.94 -19.52
C ASP A 77 -5.38 -6.48 -19.87
N GLU A 78 -5.33 -7.35 -20.89
CA GLU A 78 -4.09 -7.95 -21.39
C GLU A 78 -3.07 -6.89 -21.84
N LYS A 79 -3.52 -5.73 -22.30
CA LYS A 79 -2.62 -4.64 -22.74
C LYS A 79 -1.88 -3.99 -21.57
N GLN A 80 -2.37 -4.18 -20.34
CA GLN A 80 -1.81 -3.60 -19.11
C GLN A 80 -0.89 -4.58 -18.36
N TRP A 81 -0.56 -5.73 -18.97
CA TRP A 81 0.25 -6.77 -18.34
C TRP A 81 1.57 -6.25 -17.75
N GLU A 82 2.32 -5.43 -18.49
CA GLU A 82 3.60 -4.90 -18.04
C GLU A 82 3.47 -3.97 -16.83
N ASP A 83 2.41 -3.15 -16.78
CA ASP A 83 2.12 -2.26 -15.64
C ASP A 83 1.67 -3.06 -14.40
N VAL A 84 0.85 -4.10 -14.60
CA VAL A 84 0.48 -5.04 -13.53
C VAL A 84 1.72 -5.72 -12.96
N LEU A 85 2.63 -6.19 -13.83
CA LEU A 85 3.83 -6.91 -13.43
C LEU A 85 4.83 -5.99 -12.73
N ASP A 86 5.03 -4.76 -13.19
CA ASP A 86 5.86 -3.74 -12.52
C ASP A 86 5.37 -3.47 -11.10
N GLY A 87 4.08 -3.11 -10.96
CA GLY A 87 3.48 -2.82 -9.67
C GLY A 87 3.57 -4.02 -8.72
N THR A 88 3.31 -5.23 -9.23
CA THR A 88 3.42 -6.47 -8.45
C THR A 88 4.85 -6.71 -7.97
N HIS A 89 5.85 -6.63 -8.85
CA HIS A 89 7.23 -6.89 -8.47
C HIS A 89 7.78 -5.86 -7.50
N ARG A 90 7.49 -4.59 -7.69
CA ARG A 90 7.96 -3.52 -6.79
C ARG A 90 7.33 -3.64 -5.41
N THR A 91 6.01 -3.85 -5.33
CA THR A 91 5.34 -4.12 -4.05
C THR A 91 5.91 -5.37 -3.39
N CYS A 92 6.05 -6.49 -4.09
CA CYS A 92 6.61 -7.72 -3.52
C CYS A 92 8.05 -7.55 -3.00
N LYS A 93 8.90 -6.79 -3.70
CA LYS A 93 10.27 -6.50 -3.23
C LYS A 93 10.25 -5.78 -1.89
N ALA A 94 9.43 -4.74 -1.74
CA ALA A 94 9.26 -4.03 -0.47
C ALA A 94 8.71 -4.96 0.63
N LEU A 95 7.67 -5.72 0.33
CA LEU A 95 7.07 -6.66 1.30
C LEU A 95 8.07 -7.70 1.79
N VAL A 96 8.83 -8.32 0.89
CA VAL A 96 9.86 -9.31 1.24
C VAL A 96 10.97 -8.69 2.07
N ALA A 97 11.42 -7.48 1.71
CA ALA A 97 12.49 -6.78 2.44
C ALA A 97 12.12 -6.51 3.91
N HIS A 98 10.83 -6.32 4.20
CA HIS A 98 10.33 -6.06 5.56
C HIS A 98 9.63 -7.28 6.20
N GLY A 99 9.74 -8.47 5.62
CA GLY A 99 9.19 -9.71 6.19
C GLY A 99 7.67 -9.85 6.13
N ALA A 100 6.98 -8.95 5.42
CA ALA A 100 5.55 -9.01 5.20
C ALA A 100 5.18 -10.23 4.31
N LYS A 101 4.05 -10.88 4.62
CA LYS A 101 3.66 -12.16 3.97
C LYS A 101 2.37 -12.09 3.15
N HIS A 102 1.70 -10.95 3.14
CA HIS A 102 0.40 -10.80 2.51
C HIS A 102 0.46 -9.75 1.42
N LEU A 103 -0.07 -10.12 0.25
CA LEU A 103 -0.30 -9.24 -0.88
C LEU A 103 -1.78 -9.31 -1.23
N VAL A 104 -2.44 -8.15 -1.23
CA VAL A 104 -3.84 -8.02 -1.64
C VAL A 104 -3.88 -7.58 -3.10
N LEU A 105 -4.56 -8.35 -3.94
CA LEU A 105 -4.74 -8.06 -5.35
C LEU A 105 -6.13 -7.52 -5.59
N ILE A 106 -6.23 -6.39 -6.30
CA ILE A 106 -7.51 -5.79 -6.65
C ILE A 106 -7.50 -5.47 -8.14
N ASP A 107 -8.44 -6.08 -8.87
CA ASP A 107 -8.68 -5.76 -10.28
C ASP A 107 -9.42 -4.42 -10.40
N SER A 108 -8.81 -3.47 -11.11
CA SER A 108 -9.38 -2.16 -11.38
C SER A 108 -10.72 -2.26 -12.09
N ILE A 109 -11.53 -1.21 -11.99
CA ILE A 109 -12.89 -1.24 -12.50
C ILE A 109 -12.86 -1.32 -14.02
N SER A 110 -13.19 -2.50 -14.54
CA SER A 110 -13.35 -2.73 -15.99
C SER A 110 -14.51 -1.91 -16.56
N GLU A 111 -14.50 -1.61 -17.86
CA GLU A 111 -15.61 -0.95 -18.57
C GLU A 111 -16.98 -1.59 -18.29
N ARG A 112 -17.03 -2.93 -18.22
CA ARG A 112 -18.26 -3.68 -17.90
C ARG A 112 -18.85 -3.36 -16.52
N ARG A 113 -18.00 -2.95 -15.57
CA ARG A 113 -18.35 -2.62 -14.18
C ARG A 113 -18.58 -1.11 -13.98
N HIS A 114 -18.36 -0.29 -15.00
CA HIS A 114 -18.54 1.17 -14.93
C HIS A 114 -20.03 1.60 -14.95
N LEU A 115 -20.95 0.71 -15.37
CA LEU A 115 -22.37 1.02 -15.66
C LEU A 115 -23.29 1.26 -14.43
N ARG A 116 -22.82 1.81 -13.30
CA ARG A 116 -23.72 2.15 -12.16
C ARG A 116 -23.31 3.41 -11.37
N GLN A 117 -22.92 4.49 -12.05
CA GLN A 117 -22.72 5.80 -11.38
C GLN A 117 -23.43 6.97 -12.07
N GLU A 118 -24.38 6.70 -12.97
CA GLU A 118 -25.33 7.71 -13.46
C GLU A 118 -26.75 7.38 -12.94
N GLU A 119 -26.99 7.67 -11.67
CA GLU A 119 -28.33 7.96 -11.11
C GLU A 119 -28.25 9.23 -10.25
#